data_AF-A0A915K0L8-F1
#
_entry.id   AF-A0A915K0L8-F1
#
_cell.length_a   1.000
_cell.length_b   1.000
_cell.length_c   1.000
_cell.angle_alpha   90.00
_cell.angle_beta   90.00
_cell.angle_gamma   90.00
#
_symmetry.space_group_name_H-M   'P 1'
#
loop_
_entity.id
_entity.type
_entity.pdbx_description
1 polymer ?
#
loop_
_entity_poly.entity_id
_entity_poly.type
_entity_poly.pdbx_seq_one_letter_code
_entity_poly.pdbx_strand_id
1 'polypeptide(L)'
;MMRFMLIILSFTEFCECHRVANNPCLDSSLNDCDPNAVCSSSSPGQYECTCPSGFVDISPNNRKNGKFCRQCKIRSMEGQTRCYN
;
A
#
# COMPACT_ATOMS: atom_id res chain seq x y z
N MET A 1 24.44 -35.61 -9.63
CA MET A 1 23.87 -36.75 -10.36
C MET A 1 23.10 -37.59 -9.36
N MET A 2 21.80 -37.33 -9.20
CA MET A 2 20.72 -38.13 -9.79
C MET A 2 20.77 -39.60 -9.38
N ARG A 3 19.74 -40.03 -8.64
CA ARG A 3 18.87 -41.15 -9.04
C ARG A 3 17.66 -41.21 -8.10
N PHE A 4 16.68 -40.31 -8.29
CA PHE A 4 15.49 -40.54 -9.13
C PHE A 4 14.76 -41.84 -8.77
N MET A 5 14.04 -41.84 -7.64
CA MET A 5 12.74 -42.55 -7.43
C MET A 5 12.15 -42.16 -6.05
N LEU A 6 12.21 -40.87 -5.70
CA LEU A 6 11.53 -40.27 -4.52
C LEU A 6 10.58 -39.14 -4.97
N ILE A 7 10.04 -39.25 -6.18
CA ILE A 7 9.43 -38.13 -6.92
C ILE A 7 7.89 -38.29 -7.04
N ILE A 8 7.20 -38.94 -6.08
CA ILE A 8 5.74 -39.17 -6.17
C ILE A 8 4.95 -38.83 -4.87
N LEU A 9 5.57 -38.43 -3.75
CA LEU A 9 4.83 -38.07 -2.51
C LEU A 9 5.07 -36.65 -1.98
N SER A 10 5.63 -35.75 -2.80
CA SER A 10 5.84 -34.34 -2.40
C SER A 10 5.54 -33.33 -3.51
N PHE A 11 5.03 -33.78 -4.66
CA PHE A 11 4.64 -32.87 -5.75
C PHE A 11 3.22 -32.29 -5.55
N THR A 12 2.54 -32.70 -4.48
CA THR A 12 1.27 -32.12 -4.02
C THR A 12 1.44 -30.84 -3.19
N GLU A 13 2.64 -30.25 -3.11
CA GLU A 13 2.89 -29.03 -2.30
C GLU A 13 3.49 -27.85 -3.09
N PHE A 14 3.46 -27.87 -4.42
CA PHE A 14 3.74 -26.64 -5.20
C PHE A 14 2.65 -26.32 -6.23
N CYS A 15 1.45 -26.87 -6.04
CA CYS A 15 0.23 -26.24 -6.51
C CYS A 15 -0.53 -25.70 -5.30
N GLU A 16 0.17 -24.96 -4.43
CA GLU A 16 -0.53 -23.94 -3.68
C GLU A 16 -0.94 -22.88 -4.71
N CYS A 17 -2.23 -22.76 -4.97
CA CYS A 17 -2.81 -21.46 -5.25
C CYS A 17 -2.59 -20.62 -3.99
N HIS A 18 -1.33 -20.21 -3.76
CA HIS A 18 -0.99 -19.25 -2.73
C HIS A 18 -1.70 -17.99 -3.18
N ARG A 19 -2.89 -17.78 -2.60
CA ARG A 19 -3.84 -16.73 -2.94
C ARG A 19 -3.10 -15.53 -3.53
N VAL A 20 -3.25 -15.32 -4.84
CA VAL A 20 -3.12 -13.96 -5.34
C VAL A 20 -4.04 -13.12 -4.46
N ALA A 21 -3.51 -12.01 -3.92
CA ALA A 21 -4.23 -11.05 -3.10
C ALA A 21 -4.37 -11.37 -1.60
N ASN A 22 -3.28 -11.18 -0.85
CA ASN A 22 -3.40 -10.42 0.40
C ASN A 22 -2.97 -8.96 0.13
N ASN A 23 -3.56 -8.32 -0.90
CA ASN A 23 -3.29 -6.92 -1.20
C ASN A 23 -4.23 -6.09 -0.33
N PRO A 24 -3.73 -5.39 0.71
CA PRO A 24 -4.58 -4.63 1.62
C PRO A 24 -5.30 -3.47 0.93
N CYS A 25 -4.83 -3.03 -0.24
CA CYS A 25 -5.47 -1.95 -1.00
C CYS A 25 -6.75 -2.39 -1.74
N LEU A 26 -7.01 -3.70 -1.88
CA LEU A 26 -8.24 -4.20 -2.52
C LEU A 26 -9.43 -4.25 -1.56
N ASP A 27 -9.17 -4.17 -0.26
CA ASP A 27 -10.19 -4.19 0.80
C ASP A 27 -9.89 -3.08 1.81
N SER A 28 -10.75 -2.07 1.87
CA SER A 28 -10.59 -0.94 2.79
C SER A 28 -10.65 -1.32 4.27
N SER A 29 -11.09 -2.54 4.62
CA SER A 29 -11.01 -3.05 6.00
C SER A 29 -9.61 -3.57 6.38
N LEU A 30 -8.73 -3.77 5.40
CA LEU A 30 -7.37 -4.29 5.59
C LEU A 30 -6.30 -3.18 5.64
N ASN A 31 -6.67 -1.93 5.38
CA ASN A 31 -5.79 -0.78 5.47
C ASN A 31 -6.51 0.39 6.16
N ASP A 32 -5.76 1.41 6.56
CA ASP A 32 -6.28 2.62 7.20
C ASP A 32 -5.83 3.89 6.48
N CYS A 33 -5.72 3.82 5.15
CA CYS A 33 -5.45 4.98 4.31
C CYS A 33 -6.61 5.99 4.38
N ASP A 34 -6.33 7.30 4.25
CA ASP A 34 -7.37 8.29 4.02
C ASP A 34 -8.10 7.96 2.71
N PRO A 35 -9.43 8.17 2.61
CA PRO A 35 -10.16 7.97 1.35
C PRO A 35 -9.62 8.78 0.15
N ASN A 36 -8.90 9.88 0.40
CA ASN A 36 -8.25 10.70 -0.62
C ASN A 36 -6.79 10.30 -0.87
N ALA A 37 -6.25 9.31 -0.17
CA ALA A 37 -4.90 8.81 -0.38
C ALA A 37 -4.86 7.76 -1.49
N VAL A 38 -3.69 7.61 -2.10
CA VAL A 38 -3.35 6.51 -3.00
C VAL A 38 -2.77 5.37 -2.16
N CYS A 39 -3.35 4.19 -2.26
CA CYS A 39 -2.84 2.98 -1.63
C CYS A 39 -1.98 2.19 -2.64
N SER A 40 -0.77 1.82 -2.24
CA SER A 40 0.12 0.93 -2.97
C SER A 40 0.50 -0.29 -2.12
N SER A 41 0.61 -1.46 -2.73
CA SER A 41 0.99 -2.71 -2.05
C SER A 41 2.19 -3.32 -2.78
N SER A 42 3.33 -3.40 -2.10
CA SER A 42 4.58 -3.95 -2.66
C SER A 42 4.81 -5.42 -2.31
N SER A 43 4.15 -5.93 -1.28
CA SER A 43 4.27 -7.32 -0.80
C SER A 43 2.96 -7.76 -0.13
N PRO A 44 2.67 -9.08 -0.06
CA PRO A 44 1.46 -9.56 0.60
C PRO A 44 1.34 -9.06 2.04
N GLY A 45 0.21 -8.46 2.39
CA GLY A 45 -0.08 -7.88 3.70
C GLY A 45 0.59 -6.53 3.98
N GLN A 46 1.44 -6.03 3.07
CA GLN A 46 2.07 -4.71 3.19
C GLN A 46 1.36 -3.69 2.32
N TYR A 47 1.25 -2.47 2.82
CA TYR A 47 0.68 -1.35 2.11
C TYR A 47 1.35 -0.04 2.51
N GLU A 48 1.32 0.92 1.60
CA GLU A 48 1.75 2.30 1.81
C GLU A 48 0.66 3.25 1.33
N CYS A 49 0.37 4.26 2.12
CA CYS A 49 -0.61 5.30 1.79
C CYS A 49 0.16 6.58 1.43
N THR A 50 -0.17 7.19 0.30
CA THR A 50 0.45 8.45 -0.15
C THR A 50 -0.61 9.47 -0.52
N CYS A 51 -0.52 10.70 0.01
CA CYS A 51 -1.40 11.77 -0.45
C CYS A 51 -1.03 12.17 -1.89
N PRO A 52 -2.01 12.27 -2.81
CA PRO A 52 -1.74 12.66 -4.18
C PRO A 52 -1.33 14.14 -4.28
N SER A 53 -0.85 14.55 -5.46
CA SER A 53 -0.50 15.94 -5.73
C SER A 53 -1.65 16.90 -5.40
N GLY A 54 -1.33 17.98 -4.67
CA GLY A 54 -2.34 18.92 -4.19
C GLY A 54 -3.02 18.49 -2.89
N PHE A 55 -2.59 17.39 -2.27
CA PHE A 55 -2.97 16.98 -0.93
C PHE A 55 -1.72 16.89 -0.03
N VAL A 56 -1.90 17.16 1.25
CA VAL A 56 -0.85 17.01 2.27
C VAL A 56 -1.42 16.21 3.42
N ASP A 57 -0.57 15.38 4.01
CA ASP A 57 -0.89 14.68 5.25
C ASP A 57 -0.77 15.65 6.44
N ILE A 58 -1.88 15.84 7.16
CA ILE A 58 -1.94 16.74 8.33
C ILE A 58 -1.84 16.00 9.68
N SER A 59 -1.38 14.75 9.67
CA SER A 59 -1.22 13.94 10.88
C SER A 59 -0.29 14.61 11.88
N PRO A 60 -0.60 14.58 13.19
CA PRO A 60 0.29 15.12 14.22
C PRO A 60 1.63 14.37 14.30
N ASN A 61 1.68 13.14 13.79
CA ASN A 61 2.87 12.31 13.71
C ASN A 61 3.11 11.86 12.27
N ASN A 62 4.19 12.35 11.64
CA ASN A 62 4.62 11.99 10.27
C ASN A 62 5.00 10.51 10.07
N ARG A 63 4.82 9.66 11.09
CA ARG A 63 5.12 8.22 11.03
C ARG A 63 4.04 7.42 10.30
N LYS A 64 2.92 8.05 9.95
CA LYS A 64 1.75 7.44 9.31
C LYS A 64 1.24 8.35 8.19
N ASN A 65 2.06 8.53 7.17
CA ASN A 65 1.70 9.27 5.96
C ASN A 65 0.51 8.60 5.23
N GLY A 66 -0.23 9.42 4.48
CA GLY A 66 -1.42 9.03 3.73
C GLY A 66 -2.65 8.65 4.55
N LYS A 67 -2.70 8.95 5.87
CA LYS A 67 -3.87 8.62 6.71
C LYS A 67 -4.82 9.81 6.94
N PHE A 68 -4.33 11.02 6.71
CA PHE A 68 -5.11 12.25 6.84
C PHE A 68 -4.78 13.22 5.70
N CYS A 69 -5.23 12.92 4.49
CA CYS A 69 -4.98 13.75 3.32
C CYS A 69 -6.01 14.89 3.24
N ARG A 70 -5.53 16.14 3.21
CA ARG A 70 -6.36 17.31 2.96
C ARG A 70 -5.86 18.06 1.74
N GLN A 71 -6.79 18.59 0.95
CA GLN A 71 -6.45 19.33 -0.26
C GLN A 71 -5.80 20.67 0.13
N CYS A 72 -4.61 20.92 -0.39
CA CYS A 72 -3.90 22.18 -0.21
C CYS A 72 -3.75 22.84 -1.58
N LYS A 73 -4.15 24.11 -1.68
CA LYS A 73 -3.99 24.84 -2.95
C LYS A 73 -2.53 25.17 -3.17
N ILE A 74 -1.98 24.59 -4.23
CA ILE A 74 -0.66 24.96 -4.75
C ILE A 74 -0.83 26.31 -5.45
N ARG A 75 -0.46 27.42 -4.80
CA ARG A 75 -0.26 28.69 -5.51
C ARG A 75 1.15 28.64 -6.11
N SER A 76 1.20 28.70 -7.44
CA SER A 76 2.35 28.41 -8.31
C SER A 76 3.55 29.37 -8.21
N MET A 77 3.79 30.08 -7.10
CA MET A 77 4.85 31.10 -7.08
C MET A 77 5.90 31.03 -5.97
N GLU A 78 5.80 30.20 -4.93
CA GLU A 78 6.80 30.27 -3.83
C GLU A 78 7.17 28.93 -3.17
N GLY A 79 6.98 27.78 -3.82
CA GLY A 79 7.43 26.49 -3.26
C GLY A 79 6.84 26.14 -1.88
N GLN A 80 5.77 26.82 -1.46
CA GLN A 80 5.12 26.63 -0.17
C GLN A 80 3.68 26.15 -0.35
N THR A 81 3.45 24.90 0.03
CA THR A 81 2.13 24.30 0.13
C THR A 81 1.45 24.81 1.40
N ARG A 82 0.64 25.87 1.28
CA ARG A 82 -0.22 26.33 2.38
C ARG A 82 -1.51 25.51 2.41
N CYS A 83 -1.60 24.63 3.39
CA CYS A 83 -2.80 23.89 3.74
C CYS A 83 -3.65 24.75 4.67
N TYR A 84 -4.85 25.11 4.22
CA TYR A 84 -5.83 25.78 5.06
C TYR A 84 -6.98 24.80 5.36
N ASN A 85 -7.60 24.99 6.53
CA ASN A 85 -8.78 24.26 7.03
C ASN A 85 -9.98 24.50 6.10
#